data_AF-A0AAD5IK70-F1
#
_entry.id   AF-A0AAD5IK70-F1
#
_cell.length_a   1.000
_cell.length_b   1.000
_cell.length_c   1.000
_cell.angle_alpha   90.00
_cell.angle_beta   90.00
_cell.angle_gamma   90.00
#
_symmetry.space_group_name_H-M   'P 1'
#
loop_
_entity.id
_entity.type
_entity.pdbx_description
1 polymer ?
#
loop_
_entity_poly.entity_id
_entity_poly.type
_entity_poly.pdbx_seq_one_letter_code
_entity_poly.pdbx_strand_id
1 'polypeptide(L)'
;MAALSEFFSHLYTMTIIFFSLLLLETVILIRTVTGTLCSARQRLVTTTQFLKFIEEKNPTISYKLMRQQATSTSDHHHHESNNINSIECAVCLSDFEDSEQVRSLKCKHTFHKDCLDRWLQQYMATCPLCRTKVLPDEIVANFHLQLQNNNNQVDHFYDGSDEEIIFLLSALHGHTLHRFF
;
A
#
# COMPACT_ATOMS: atom_id res chain seq x y z
N MET A 1 -31.55 13.56 -63.14
CA MET A 1 -31.81 12.37 -62.31
C MET A 1 -30.55 11.94 -61.54
N ALA A 2 -29.39 11.77 -62.20
CA ALA A 2 -28.14 11.32 -61.54
C ALA A 2 -27.55 12.28 -60.48
N ALA A 3 -27.59 13.60 -60.71
CA ALA A 3 -27.01 14.58 -59.78
C ALA A 3 -27.73 14.64 -58.41
N LEU A 4 -29.04 14.36 -58.38
CA LEU A 4 -29.81 14.35 -57.14
C LEU A 4 -29.50 13.11 -56.30
N SER A 5 -29.38 11.93 -56.92
CA SER A 5 -29.01 10.70 -56.21
C SER A 5 -27.60 10.76 -55.62
N GLU A 6 -26.66 11.43 -56.29
CA GLU A 6 -25.31 11.64 -55.79
C GLU A 6 -25.31 12.59 -54.58
N PHE A 7 -26.07 13.68 -54.65
CA PHE A 7 -26.26 14.59 -53.52
C PHE A 7 -26.87 13.91 -52.28
N PHE A 8 -27.92 13.10 -52.47
CA PHE A 8 -28.53 12.35 -51.36
C PHE A 8 -27.60 11.29 -50.78
N SER A 9 -26.77 10.64 -51.61
CA SER A 9 -25.75 9.69 -51.13
C SER A 9 -24.67 10.39 -50.30
N HIS A 10 -24.19 11.56 -50.75
CA HIS A 10 -23.25 12.36 -49.98
C HIS A 10 -23.85 12.82 -48.65
N LEU A 11 -25.08 13.32 -48.65
CA LEU A 11 -25.76 13.72 -47.41
C LEU A 11 -25.92 12.53 -46.45
N TYR A 12 -26.27 11.36 -46.96
CA TYR A 12 -26.41 10.14 -46.18
C TYR A 12 -25.08 9.67 -45.56
N THR A 13 -23.99 9.67 -46.33
CA THR A 13 -22.66 9.31 -45.81
C THR A 13 -22.17 10.32 -44.76
N MET A 14 -22.38 11.62 -44.97
CA MET A 14 -22.00 12.66 -44.00
C MET A 14 -22.78 12.55 -42.69
N THR A 15 -24.08 12.24 -42.77
CA THR A 15 -24.90 12.02 -41.57
C THR A 15 -24.45 10.77 -40.81
N ILE A 16 -24.17 9.65 -41.50
CA ILE A 16 -23.61 8.45 -40.87
C ILE A 16 -22.28 8.75 -40.16
N ILE A 17 -21.36 9.43 -40.84
CA ILE A 17 -20.06 9.77 -40.27
C ILE A 17 -20.24 10.64 -39.02
N PHE A 18 -21.09 11.67 -39.10
CA PHE A 18 -21.38 12.55 -37.98
C PHE A 18 -21.95 11.79 -36.76
N PHE A 19 -22.96 10.95 -36.97
CA PHE A 19 -23.52 10.13 -35.88
C PHE A 19 -22.51 9.13 -35.34
N SER A 20 -21.66 8.55 -36.18
CA SER A 20 -20.60 7.63 -35.73
C SER A 20 -19.57 8.33 -34.84
N LEU A 21 -19.18 9.56 -35.18
CA LEU A 21 -18.24 10.36 -34.38
C LEU A 21 -18.86 10.77 -33.04
N LEU A 22 -20.13 11.18 -33.04
CA LEU A 22 -20.87 11.47 -31.81
C LEU A 22 -20.99 10.24 -30.90
N LEU A 23 -21.26 9.06 -31.47
CA LEU A 23 -21.29 7.82 -30.71
C LEU A 23 -19.91 7.47 -30.13
N LEU A 24 -18.83 7.67 -30.89
CA LEU A 24 -17.47 7.45 -30.38
C LEU A 24 -17.12 8.43 -29.26
N GLU A 25 -17.43 9.71 -29.40
CA GLU A 25 -17.19 10.73 -28.39
C GLU A 25 -17.95 10.43 -27.10
N THR A 26 -19.25 10.11 -27.21
CA THR A 26 -20.06 9.74 -26.05
C THR A 26 -19.54 8.46 -25.37
N VAL A 27 -19.08 7.46 -26.13
CA VAL A 27 -18.46 6.25 -25.57
C VAL A 27 -17.15 6.56 -24.85
N ILE A 28 -16.31 7.45 -25.39
CA ILE A 28 -15.07 7.89 -24.74
C ILE A 28 -15.38 8.64 -23.45
N LEU A 29 -16.35 9.57 -23.49
CA LEU A 29 -16.80 10.32 -22.31
C LEU A 29 -17.39 9.38 -21.24
N ILE A 30 -18.19 8.39 -21.62
CA ILE A 30 -18.69 7.39 -20.67
C ILE A 30 -17.53 6.61 -20.06
N ARG A 31 -16.51 6.21 -20.83
CA ARG A 31 -15.33 5.50 -20.30
C ARG A 31 -14.49 6.36 -19.37
N THR A 32 -14.29 7.64 -19.67
CA THR A 32 -13.52 8.55 -18.81
C THR A 32 -14.30 8.89 -17.54
N VAL A 33 -15.61 9.14 -17.64
CA VAL A 33 -16.47 9.41 -16.48
C VAL A 33 -16.63 8.15 -15.61
N THR A 34 -16.84 6.98 -16.21
CA THR A 34 -16.89 5.71 -15.43
C THR A 34 -15.54 5.35 -14.84
N GLY A 35 -14.43 5.54 -15.54
CA GLY A 35 -13.08 5.34 -15.01
C GLY A 35 -12.76 6.28 -13.84
N THR A 36 -13.13 7.55 -13.94
CA THR A 36 -12.93 8.54 -12.86
C THR A 36 -13.89 8.36 -11.68
N LEU A 37 -15.17 8.01 -11.91
CA LEU A 37 -16.10 7.63 -10.84
C LEU A 37 -15.69 6.31 -10.17
N CYS A 38 -15.08 5.36 -10.89
CA CYS A 38 -14.58 4.12 -10.31
C CYS A 38 -13.31 4.38 -9.47
N SER A 39 -12.40 5.26 -9.94
CA SER A 39 -11.28 5.76 -9.11
C SER A 39 -11.76 6.53 -7.89
N ALA A 40 -12.80 7.37 -8.00
CA ALA A 40 -13.39 8.10 -6.88
C ALA A 40 -14.13 7.19 -5.88
N ARG A 41 -14.47 5.95 -6.29
CA ARG A 41 -15.02 4.90 -5.43
C ARG A 41 -13.95 4.01 -4.82
N GLN A 42 -12.67 4.38 -4.85
CA GLN A 42 -11.69 3.78 -3.94
C GLN A 42 -12.19 4.06 -2.51
N ARG A 43 -12.70 3.02 -1.84
CA ARG A 43 -12.94 3.09 -0.39
C ARG A 43 -11.59 3.35 0.24
N LEU A 44 -11.31 4.62 0.53
CA LEU A 44 -10.22 5.01 1.41
C LEU A 44 -10.42 4.22 2.72
N VAL A 45 -9.48 3.32 3.01
CA VAL A 45 -9.52 2.42 4.16
C VAL A 45 -8.81 3.08 5.33
N THR A 46 -9.55 3.43 6.38
CA THR A 46 -8.96 4.03 7.59
C THR A 46 -7.97 3.07 8.25
N THR A 47 -7.01 3.58 9.02
CA THR A 47 -6.05 2.74 9.78
C THR A 47 -6.75 1.70 10.66
N THR A 48 -7.87 2.07 11.28
CA THR A 48 -8.70 1.15 12.07
C THR A 48 -9.33 0.05 11.23
N GLN A 49 -9.81 0.36 10.02
CA GLN A 49 -10.35 -0.63 9.11
C GLN A 49 -9.25 -1.56 8.59
N PHE A 50 -8.07 -1.02 8.26
CA PHE A 50 -6.91 -1.80 7.81
C PHE A 50 -6.43 -2.80 8.87
N LEU A 51 -6.27 -2.35 10.12
CA LEU A 51 -5.89 -3.22 11.23
C LEU A 51 -6.93 -4.31 11.52
N LYS A 52 -8.23 -3.96 11.41
CA LYS A 52 -9.31 -4.94 11.54
C LYS A 52 -9.24 -6.03 10.47
N PHE A 53 -8.91 -5.67 9.21
CA PHE A 53 -8.69 -6.65 8.15
C PHE A 53 -7.50 -7.58 8.45
N ILE A 54 -6.42 -7.06 9.03
CA ILE A 54 -5.27 -7.89 9.39
C ILE A 54 -5.65 -8.85 10.52
N GLU A 55 -6.34 -8.38 11.56
CA GLU A 55 -6.82 -9.24 12.67
C GLU A 55 -7.77 -10.34 12.18
N GLU A 56 -8.67 -10.04 11.25
CA GLU A 56 -9.57 -11.03 10.65
C GLU A 56 -8.82 -12.09 9.84
N LYS A 57 -7.76 -11.70 9.13
CA LYS A 57 -6.97 -12.62 8.30
C LYS A 57 -5.89 -13.38 9.06
N ASN A 58 -5.33 -12.79 10.11
CA ASN A 58 -4.23 -13.31 10.92
C ASN A 58 -4.52 -12.99 12.39
N PRO A 59 -5.32 -13.82 13.07
CA PRO A 59 -5.79 -13.54 14.41
C PRO A 59 -4.64 -13.48 15.40
N THR A 60 -4.76 -12.57 16.36
CA THR A 60 -3.84 -12.46 17.48
C THR A 60 -4.08 -13.60 18.45
N ILE A 61 -3.00 -14.27 18.83
CA ILE A 61 -3.02 -15.30 19.86
C ILE A 61 -1.98 -14.96 20.93
N SER A 62 -2.24 -15.38 22.17
CA SER A 62 -1.21 -15.33 23.21
C SER A 62 -0.13 -16.35 22.87
N TYR A 63 1.13 -15.94 23.02
CA TYR A 63 2.27 -16.79 22.73
C TYR A 63 2.26 -18.08 23.58
N LYS A 64 1.82 -18.00 24.84
CA LYS A 64 1.61 -19.18 25.70
C LYS A 64 0.71 -20.24 25.05
N LEU A 65 -0.39 -19.82 24.42
CA LEU A 65 -1.31 -20.73 23.72
C LEU A 65 -0.66 -21.33 22.48
N MET A 66 0.13 -20.54 21.75
CA MET A 66 0.84 -21.02 20.56
C MET A 66 1.90 -22.07 20.90
N ARG A 67 2.69 -21.83 21.96
CA ARG A 67 3.74 -22.74 22.44
C ARG A 67 3.15 -24.08 22.88
N GLN A 68 2.05 -24.07 23.63
CA GLN A 68 1.39 -25.29 24.10
C GLN A 68 0.86 -26.18 22.96
N GLN A 69 0.47 -25.58 21.84
CA GLN A 69 0.02 -26.32 20.65
C GLN A 69 1.18 -26.92 19.84
N ALA A 70 2.40 -26.37 19.95
CA ALA A 70 3.58 -26.88 19.24
C ALA A 70 4.26 -28.05 19.97
N THR A 71 4.13 -28.14 21.30
CA THR A 71 4.78 -29.17 22.13
C THR A 71 4.16 -30.57 22.01
N SER A 72 3.07 -30.74 21.25
CA SER A 72 2.39 -32.03 21.04
C SER A 72 2.81 -32.77 19.76
N THR A 73 3.71 -32.21 18.94
CA THR A 73 4.23 -32.84 17.72
C THR A 73 5.75 -32.84 17.69
N SER A 74 6.40 -33.71 18.46
CA SER A 74 7.85 -33.96 18.36
C SER A 74 8.12 -35.41 17.98
N ASP A 75 8.04 -35.72 16.68
CA ASP A 75 8.73 -36.88 16.11
C ASP A 75 10.00 -36.39 15.43
N HIS A 76 11.10 -37.04 15.81
CA HIS A 76 12.48 -36.74 15.43
C HIS A 76 12.72 -36.84 13.92
N HIS A 77 13.30 -35.80 13.30
CA HIS A 77 14.38 -35.95 12.32
C HIS A 77 15.22 -34.67 12.20
N HIS A 78 16.54 -34.83 12.40
CA HIS A 78 17.56 -33.80 12.28
C HIS A 78 17.85 -33.45 10.82
N HIS A 79 17.86 -32.15 10.50
CA HIS A 79 18.87 -31.58 9.62
C HIS A 79 19.32 -30.24 10.19
N GLU A 80 20.63 -30.12 10.37
CA GLU A 80 21.33 -29.09 11.11
C GLU A 80 21.57 -27.86 10.23
N SER A 81 20.95 -26.75 10.62
CA SER A 81 21.41 -25.39 10.30
C SER A 81 21.03 -24.51 11.49
N ASN A 82 22.04 -24.07 12.24
CA ASN A 82 21.99 -23.22 13.42
C ASN A 82 20.86 -22.17 13.43
N ASN A 83 19.78 -22.44 14.17
CA ASN A 83 19.24 -21.59 15.25
C ASN A 83 18.08 -22.36 15.92
N ILE A 84 18.44 -23.27 16.83
CA ILE A 84 17.49 -24.13 17.54
C ILE A 84 16.88 -23.31 18.68
N ASN A 85 15.59 -22.98 18.53
CA ASN A 85 14.65 -22.62 19.60
C ASN A 85 14.73 -21.23 20.25
N SER A 86 15.36 -20.21 19.64
CA SER A 86 14.98 -18.83 20.00
C SER A 86 13.68 -18.49 19.28
N ILE A 87 12.59 -18.57 20.03
CA ILE A 87 11.29 -18.09 19.58
C ILE A 87 11.38 -16.58 19.81
N GLU A 88 11.93 -15.89 18.82
CA GLU A 88 12.18 -14.45 18.83
C GLU A 88 11.46 -13.74 17.68
N CYS A 89 11.08 -12.50 17.89
CA CYS A 89 10.46 -11.68 16.87
C CYS A 89 11.53 -11.04 15.97
N ALA A 90 11.61 -11.44 14.70
CA ALA A 90 12.63 -10.92 13.78
C ALA A 90 12.50 -9.41 13.43
N VAL A 91 11.50 -8.71 13.97
CA VAL A 91 11.34 -7.24 13.81
C VAL A 91 12.00 -6.48 14.96
N CYS A 92 11.80 -6.91 16.21
CA CYS A 92 12.40 -6.26 17.38
C CYS A 92 13.57 -7.04 17.99
N LEU A 93 13.88 -8.22 17.45
CA LEU A 93 14.96 -9.11 17.90
C LEU A 93 14.84 -9.47 19.39
N SER A 94 13.61 -9.52 19.90
CA SER A 94 13.30 -9.87 21.30
C SER A 94 12.58 -11.21 21.35
N ASP A 95 12.87 -11.99 22.38
CA ASP A 95 12.18 -13.25 22.67
C ASP A 95 10.69 -13.03 22.91
N PHE A 96 9.88 -14.05 22.65
CA PHE A 96 8.46 -14.04 22.99
C PHE A 96 8.22 -14.47 24.44
N GLU A 97 7.46 -13.67 25.18
CA GLU A 97 6.98 -13.99 26.52
C GLU A 97 5.56 -14.56 26.50
N ASP A 98 5.23 -15.44 27.46
CA ASP A 98 3.95 -16.15 27.53
C ASP A 98 2.72 -15.22 27.48
N SER A 99 2.83 -14.02 28.08
CA SER A 99 1.78 -13.00 28.15
C SER A 99 1.62 -12.20 26.85
N GLU A 100 2.57 -12.29 25.92
CA GLU A 100 2.60 -11.43 24.75
C GLU A 100 1.63 -11.87 23.66
N GLN A 101 1.16 -10.88 22.92
CA GLN A 101 0.29 -11.04 21.78
C GLN A 101 1.13 -11.22 20.52
N VAL A 102 0.97 -12.36 19.87
CA VAL A 102 1.68 -12.70 18.64
C VAL A 102 0.71 -12.97 17.50
N ARG A 103 1.18 -12.79 16.27
CA ARG A 103 0.46 -13.13 15.05
C ARG A 103 1.33 -14.03 14.19
N SER A 104 0.75 -15.15 13.77
CA SER A 104 1.36 -16.03 12.78
C SER A 104 0.76 -15.75 11.41
N LEU A 105 1.63 -15.49 10.43
CA LEU A 105 1.23 -15.28 9.05
C LEU A 105 0.97 -16.62 8.36
N LYS A 106 0.27 -16.59 7.21
CA LYS A 106 0.08 -17.79 6.36
C LYS A 106 1.37 -18.46 5.90
N CYS A 107 2.47 -17.69 5.83
CA CYS A 107 3.81 -18.21 5.55
C CYS A 107 4.48 -18.89 6.76
N LYS A 108 3.76 -19.05 7.89
CA LYS A 108 4.18 -19.68 9.15
C LYS A 108 5.21 -18.88 9.97
N HIS A 109 5.57 -17.68 9.54
CA HIS A 109 6.40 -16.78 10.36
C HIS A 109 5.56 -16.07 11.41
N THR A 110 6.09 -15.99 12.64
CA THR A 110 5.43 -15.39 13.79
C THR A 110 6.16 -14.12 14.25
N PHE A 111 5.39 -13.11 14.63
CA PHE A 111 5.87 -11.81 15.10
C PHE A 111 4.99 -11.30 16.25
N HIS A 112 5.48 -10.34 17.03
CA HIS A 112 4.59 -9.62 17.95
C HIS A 112 3.52 -8.89 17.15
N LYS A 113 2.31 -8.85 17.68
CA LYS A 113 1.19 -8.13 17.06
C LYS A 113 1.59 -6.70 16.69
N ASP A 114 2.13 -5.94 17.65
CA ASP A 114 2.45 -4.52 17.44
C ASP A 114 3.64 -4.32 16.50
N CYS A 115 4.59 -5.25 16.47
CA CYS A 115 5.71 -5.22 15.54
C CYS A 115 5.26 -5.48 14.11
N LEU A 116 4.39 -6.49 13.91
CA LEU A 116 3.83 -6.80 12.61
C LEU A 116 2.88 -5.68 12.13
N ASP A 117 2.04 -5.13 13.02
CA ASP A 117 1.08 -4.08 12.66
C ASP A 117 1.77 -2.81 12.18
N ARG A 118 2.85 -2.38 12.86
CA ARG A 118 3.66 -1.25 12.41
C ARG A 118 4.33 -1.54 11.07
N TRP A 119 4.90 -2.73 10.91
CA TRP A 119 5.53 -3.13 9.66
C TRP A 119 4.55 -3.13 8.48
N LEU A 120 3.35 -3.70 8.65
CA LEU A 120 2.35 -3.77 7.59
C LEU A 120 1.79 -2.40 7.20
N GLN A 121 1.79 -1.43 8.12
CA GLN A 121 1.38 -0.06 7.84
C GLN A 121 2.45 0.74 7.08
N GLN A 122 3.73 0.59 7.47
CA GLN A 122 4.84 1.36 6.91
C GLN A 122 5.35 0.82 5.57
N TYR A 123 5.23 -0.48 5.33
CA TYR A 123 5.77 -1.14 4.15
C TYR A 123 4.65 -1.78 3.30
N MET A 124 5.01 -2.55 2.26
CA MET A 124 4.10 -3.15 1.27
C MET A 124 3.21 -4.29 1.81
N ALA A 125 2.87 -4.28 3.10
CA ALA A 125 2.13 -5.33 3.80
C ALA A 125 2.65 -6.76 3.50
N THR A 126 3.97 -6.94 3.54
CA THR A 126 4.63 -8.23 3.29
C THR A 126 5.23 -8.79 4.58
N CYS A 127 5.44 -10.11 4.61
CA CYS A 127 6.21 -10.74 5.68
C CYS A 127 7.64 -10.16 5.75
N PRO A 128 8.14 -9.77 6.94
CA PRO A 128 9.51 -9.29 7.13
C PRO A 128 10.59 -10.31 6.71
N LEU A 129 10.31 -11.61 6.86
CA LEU A 129 11.30 -12.67 6.61
C LEU A 129 11.31 -13.15 5.15
N CYS A 130 10.14 -13.47 4.59
CA CYS A 130 10.06 -14.10 3.26
C CYS A 130 9.40 -13.23 2.19
N ARG A 131 8.98 -12.01 2.53
CA ARG A 131 8.32 -11.05 1.62
C ARG A 131 7.01 -11.55 1.00
N THR A 132 6.46 -12.67 1.47
CA THR A 132 5.12 -13.12 1.06
C THR A 132 4.08 -12.06 1.41
N LYS A 133 3.20 -11.74 0.46
CA LYS A 133 2.14 -10.74 0.63
C LYS A 133 1.15 -11.20 1.70
N VAL A 134 0.86 -10.33 2.66
CA VAL A 134 -0.14 -10.57 3.71
C VAL A 134 -1.52 -10.09 3.26
N LEU A 135 -1.56 -8.99 2.50
CA LEU A 135 -2.77 -8.40 1.93
C LEU A 135 -2.64 -8.23 0.40
N PRO A 136 -3.77 -8.13 -0.34
CA PRO A 136 -3.77 -7.78 -1.75
C PRO A 136 -3.27 -6.35 -1.99
N ASP A 137 -2.58 -6.13 -3.11
CA ASP A 137 -1.96 -4.85 -3.47
C ASP A 137 -2.98 -3.70 -3.52
N GLU A 138 -4.21 -3.96 -3.97
CA GLU A 138 -5.29 -2.95 -4.03
C GLU A 138 -5.62 -2.38 -2.64
N ILE A 139 -5.67 -3.22 -1.62
CA ILE A 139 -6.00 -2.78 -0.24
C ILE A 139 -4.85 -1.95 0.33
N VAL A 140 -3.61 -2.37 0.08
CA VAL A 140 -2.41 -1.67 0.54
C VAL A 140 -2.28 -0.30 -0.13
N ALA A 141 -2.49 -0.25 -1.46
CA ALA A 141 -2.46 0.99 -2.22
C ALA A 141 -3.51 1.99 -1.71
N ASN A 142 -4.76 1.55 -1.51
CA ASN A 142 -5.83 2.41 -1.00
C ASN A 142 -5.52 2.95 0.41
N PHE A 143 -4.88 2.15 1.27
CA PHE A 143 -4.46 2.57 2.60
C PHE A 143 -3.36 3.63 2.54
N HIS A 144 -2.32 3.42 1.71
CA HIS A 144 -1.23 4.39 1.54
C HIS A 144 -1.69 5.70 0.89
N LEU A 145 -2.57 5.63 -0.09
CA LEU A 145 -3.21 6.82 -0.69
C LEU A 145 -4.00 7.61 0.35
N GLN A 146 -4.71 6.94 1.27
CA GLN A 146 -5.39 7.63 2.36
C GLN A 146 -4.43 8.32 3.32
N LEU A 147 -3.31 7.68 3.70
CA LEU A 147 -2.30 8.31 4.57
C LEU A 147 -1.72 9.56 3.90
N GLN A 148 -1.39 9.49 2.61
CA GLN A 148 -0.92 10.65 1.85
C GLN A 148 -1.96 11.77 1.79
N ASN A 149 -3.23 11.44 1.54
CA ASN A 149 -4.30 12.43 1.50
C ASN A 149 -4.56 13.09 2.87
N ASN A 150 -4.45 12.33 3.97
CA ASN A 150 -4.57 12.89 5.33
C ASN A 150 -3.37 13.77 5.71
N ASN A 151 -2.15 13.43 5.27
CA ASN A 151 -0.96 14.22 5.54
C ASN A 151 -1.00 15.59 4.82
N ASN A 152 -1.62 15.66 3.64
CA ASN A 152 -1.84 16.93 2.93
C ASN A 152 -2.73 17.94 3.69
N GLN A 153 -3.38 17.56 4.80
CA GLN A 153 -4.11 18.50 5.66
C GLN A 153 -3.32 18.94 6.91
N VAL A 154 -2.11 18.41 7.12
CA VAL A 154 -1.27 18.68 8.31
C VAL A 154 0.04 19.42 7.96
N ASP A 155 0.30 19.70 6.69
CA ASP A 155 1.53 20.41 6.25
C ASP A 155 1.51 21.96 6.46
N HIS A 156 0.78 22.47 7.46
CA HIS A 156 0.98 23.86 7.92
C HIS A 156 1.39 23.98 9.39
N PHE A 157 1.92 22.91 10.00
CA PHE A 157 2.56 23.05 11.30
C PHE A 157 3.44 21.83 11.64
N TYR A 158 4.65 21.76 11.07
CA TYR A 158 5.87 21.46 11.86
C TYR A 158 7.12 21.67 11.00
N ASP A 159 7.82 22.72 11.41
CA ASP A 159 9.24 23.06 11.32
C ASP A 159 10.19 21.87 11.08
N GLY A 160 10.91 21.92 9.96
CA GLY A 160 11.82 20.88 9.50
C GLY A 160 12.56 21.34 8.25
N SER A 161 13.16 22.52 8.30
CA SER A 161 13.85 23.12 7.16
C SER A 161 15.27 23.58 7.52
N ASP A 162 16.16 22.65 7.88
CA ASP A 162 17.60 22.98 7.95
C ASP A 162 18.45 22.22 6.94
N GLU A 163 17.90 21.31 6.12
CA GLU A 163 18.71 20.62 5.09
C GLU A 163 18.43 21.15 3.67
N GLU A 164 17.21 21.62 3.38
CA GLU A 164 16.86 22.18 2.06
C GLU A 164 17.07 23.69 1.95
N ILE A 165 17.12 24.42 3.08
CA ILE A 165 17.44 25.86 3.11
C ILE A 165 18.94 26.10 2.91
N ILE A 166 19.80 25.21 3.40
CA ILE A 166 21.27 25.31 3.25
C ILE A 166 21.70 25.21 1.79
N PHE A 167 21.02 24.38 0.99
CA PHE A 167 21.31 24.22 -0.44
C PHE A 167 20.87 25.45 -1.27
N LEU A 168 19.80 26.13 -0.85
CA LEU A 168 19.30 27.34 -1.52
C LEU A 168 20.08 28.60 -1.11
N LEU A 169 20.54 28.70 0.14
CA LEU A 169 21.32 29.85 0.62
C LEU A 169 22.75 29.89 0.06
N SER A 170 23.34 28.73 -0.23
CA SER A 170 24.68 28.59 -0.83
C SER A 170 24.72 28.98 -2.31
N ALA A 171 23.59 28.87 -3.03
CA ALA A 171 23.47 29.30 -4.42
C ALA A 171 23.27 30.83 -4.58
N LEU A 172 22.82 31.53 -3.54
CA LEU A 172 22.48 32.97 -3.62
C LEU A 172 23.62 33.92 -3.19
N HIS A 173 24.56 33.47 -2.37
CA HIS A 173 25.62 34.32 -1.81
C HIS A 173 27.00 34.04 -2.42
N GLY A 174 27.07 34.13 -3.75
CA GLY A 174 28.35 34.26 -4.43
C GLY A 174 29.24 35.30 -3.73
N HIS A 175 30.38 34.83 -3.24
CA HIS A 175 31.51 35.63 -2.76
C HIS A 175 31.30 36.44 -1.46
N THR A 176 31.49 35.80 -0.30
CA THR A 176 32.43 36.29 0.74
C THR A 176 32.69 35.22 1.79
N LEU A 177 33.94 34.72 1.76
CA LEU A 177 34.58 34.04 2.88
C LEU A 177 34.39 34.84 4.18
N HIS A 178 34.22 34.12 5.29
CA HIS A 178 35.22 34.04 6.36
C HIS A 178 34.54 33.79 7.71
N ARG A 179 35.05 32.78 8.42
CA ARG A 179 35.22 32.70 9.88
C ARG A 179 34.53 31.55 10.62
N PHE A 180 35.40 30.57 10.89
CA PHE A 180 35.68 29.90 12.16
C PHE A 180 34.65 28.93 12.72
N PHE A 181 35.11 27.67 12.73
CA PHE A 181 35.05 26.65 13.80
C PHE A 181 33.69 26.29 14.38
#